data_AF-A0A5N6PBY9-F1
#
_entry.id   AF-A0A5N6PBY9-F1
#
_cell.length_a   1.000
_cell.length_b   1.000
_cell.length_c   1.000
_cell.angle_alpha   90.00
_cell.angle_beta   90.00
_cell.angle_gamma   90.00
#
_symmetry.space_group_name_H-M   'P 1'
#
loop_
_entity.id
_entity.type
_entity.pdbx_description
1 polymer ?
#
loop_
_entity_poly.entity_id
_entity_poly.type
_entity_poly.pdbx_seq_one_letter_code
_entity_poly.pdbx_strand_id
1 'polypeptide(L)'
;MFDLLNIFEVFLPQLLLYPNPSDLLNGDAASLMMKDKKEYEEKVKEYHERYAKNNGKSAAEEDESDEEDISDGNYSSDDDEIPGHADL
;
A
#
# COMPACT_ATOMS: atom_id res chain seq x y z
N MET A 1 22.42 -19.37 -16.25
CA MET A 1 23.24 -18.67 -15.25
C MET A 1 22.55 -17.35 -14.97
N PHE A 2 22.25 -17.02 -13.72
CA PHE A 2 21.59 -15.76 -13.38
C PHE A 2 22.66 -14.66 -13.31
N ASP A 3 22.50 -13.62 -14.13
CA ASP A 3 23.28 -12.39 -14.08
C ASP A 3 22.52 -11.36 -13.25
N LEU A 4 23.23 -10.53 -12.49
CA LEU A 4 22.64 -9.42 -11.75
C LEU A 4 21.97 -8.41 -12.69
N LEU A 5 22.55 -8.22 -13.89
CA LEU A 5 21.95 -7.38 -14.92
C LEU A 5 20.54 -7.85 -15.29
N ASN A 6 20.30 -9.17 -15.30
CA ASN A 6 18.99 -9.73 -15.63
C ASN A 6 17.90 -9.33 -14.62
N ILE A 7 18.24 -8.94 -13.38
CA ILE A 7 17.25 -8.47 -12.42
C ILE A 7 16.59 -7.19 -12.93
N PHE A 8 17.39 -6.24 -13.41
CA PHE A 8 16.92 -4.94 -13.86
C PHE A 8 16.43 -4.95 -15.30
N GLU A 9 17.04 -5.77 -16.16
CA GLU A 9 16.72 -5.79 -17.59
C GLU A 9 15.55 -6.72 -17.93
N VAL A 10 15.32 -7.77 -17.13
CA VAL A 10 14.33 -8.81 -17.45
C VAL A 10 13.34 -9.00 -16.31
N PHE A 11 13.82 -9.32 -15.11
CA PHE A 11 12.95 -9.78 -14.01
C PHE A 11 12.00 -8.69 -13.51
N LEU A 12 12.52 -7.52 -13.12
CA LEU A 12 11.70 -6.43 -12.60
C LEU A 12 10.70 -5.88 -13.63
N PRO A 13 11.10 -5.59 -14.89
CA PRO A 13 10.14 -5.17 -15.91
C PRO A 13 9.02 -6.19 -16.13
N GLN A 14 9.36 -7.48 -16.17
CA GLN A 14 8.38 -8.54 -16.38
C GLN A 14 7.44 -8.69 -15.18
N LEU A 15 7.95 -8.62 -13.95
CA LEU A 15 7.15 -8.70 -12.73
C LEU A 15 6.18 -7.52 -12.60
N LEU A 16 6.63 -6.30 -12.92
CA LEU A 16 5.77 -5.10 -12.86
C LEU A 16 4.69 -5.10 -13.93
N LEU A 17 4.98 -5.66 -15.12
CA LEU A 17 3.99 -5.79 -16.19
C LEU A 17 2.96 -6.88 -15.90
N TYR A 18 3.37 -7.96 -15.23
CA TYR A 18 2.53 -9.08 -14.87
C TYR A 18 2.72 -9.44 -13.39
N PRO A 19 2.06 -8.70 -12.49
CA PRO A 19 2.13 -8.97 -11.06
C PRO A 19 1.58 -10.36 -10.75
N ASN A 20 2.08 -10.99 -9.69
CA ASN A 20 1.49 -12.21 -9.16
C ASN A 20 0.36 -11.86 -8.18
N PRO A 21 -0.92 -12.06 -8.52
CA PRO A 21 -2.02 -11.74 -7.61
C PRO A 21 -2.19 -12.76 -6.49
N SER A 22 -1.43 -13.86 -6.48
CA SER A 22 -1.37 -14.79 -5.35
C SER A 22 -0.24 -14.43 -4.36
N ASP A 23 0.43 -13.30 -4.55
CA ASP A 23 1.46 -12.83 -3.64
C ASP A 23 0.87 -12.40 -2.29
N LEU A 24 1.43 -12.93 -1.19
CA LEU A 24 1.00 -12.66 0.18
C LEU A 24 1.55 -11.34 0.73
N LEU A 25 2.55 -10.75 0.06
CA LEU A 25 3.24 -9.56 0.57
C LEU A 25 2.37 -8.30 0.52
N ASN A 26 1.47 -8.18 -0.46
CA ASN A 26 0.54 -7.06 -0.56
C ASN A 26 -0.85 -7.55 -0.99
N GLY A 27 -1.60 -8.08 -0.02
CA GLY A 27 -2.94 -8.63 -0.22
C GLY A 27 -3.96 -7.60 -0.73
N ASP A 28 -3.79 -6.32 -0.37
CA ASP A 28 -4.68 -5.25 -0.81
C ASP A 28 -4.49 -4.94 -2.30
N ALA A 29 -3.24 -4.81 -2.75
CA ALA A 29 -2.93 -4.63 -4.16
C ALA A 29 -3.36 -5.83 -5.01
N ALA A 30 -3.12 -7.05 -4.51
CA ALA A 30 -3.56 -8.29 -5.15
C ALA A 30 -5.10 -8.35 -5.28
N SER A 31 -5.81 -8.08 -4.19
CA SER A 31 -7.28 -8.06 -4.17
C SER A 31 -7.85 -7.00 -5.10
N LEU A 32 -7.27 -5.80 -5.10
CA LEU A 32 -7.68 -4.70 -5.98
C LEU A 32 -7.47 -5.08 -7.44
N MET A 33 -6.30 -5.61 -7.80
CA MET A 33 -6.01 -6.04 -9.16
C MET A 33 -6.94 -7.16 -9.65
N MET A 34 -7.32 -8.10 -8.78
CA MET A 34 -8.28 -9.16 -9.11
C MET A 34 -9.72 -8.65 -9.27
N LYS A 35 -10.13 -7.65 -8.50
CA LYS A 35 -11.51 -7.11 -8.51
C LYS A 35 -11.70 -6.06 -9.60
N ASP A 36 -10.83 -5.05 -9.64
CA ASP A 36 -10.85 -3.95 -10.60
C ASP A 36 -9.43 -3.56 -11.01
N LYS A 37 -9.04 -4.03 -12.19
CA LYS A 37 -7.72 -3.72 -12.76
C LYS A 37 -7.55 -2.22 -13.06
N LYS A 38 -8.61 -1.50 -13.41
CA LYS A 38 -8.53 -0.09 -13.77
C LYS A 38 -8.23 0.76 -12.53
N GLU A 39 -8.92 0.49 -11.43
CA GLU A 39 -8.67 1.17 -10.15
C GLU A 39 -7.25 0.86 -9.64
N TYR A 40 -6.79 -0.39 -9.78
CA TYR A 40 -5.40 -0.74 -9.50
C TYR A 40 -4.40 0.09 -10.33
N GLU A 41 -4.61 0.22 -11.65
CA GLU A 41 -3.74 1.00 -12.52
C GLU A 41 -3.74 2.50 -12.17
N GLU A 42 -4.89 3.06 -11.77
CA GLU A 42 -4.99 4.46 -11.29
C GLU A 42 -4.22 4.64 -9.97
N LYS A 43 -4.39 3.72 -9.01
CA LYS A 43 -3.66 3.74 -7.74
C LYS A 43 -2.16 3.59 -7.93
N VAL A 44 -1.71 2.73 -8.86
CA VAL A 44 -0.29 2.61 -9.21
C VAL A 44 0.28 3.92 -9.75
N LYS A 45 -0.45 4.62 -10.62
CA LYS A 45 -0.01 5.92 -11.16
C LYS A 45 0.10 6.98 -10.07
N GLU A 46 -0.88 7.05 -9.19
CA GLU A 46 -0.88 7.95 -8.03
C GLU A 46 0.33 7.69 -7.12
N TYR A 47 0.60 6.43 -6.78
CA TYR A 47 1.77 6.07 -5.97
C TYR A 47 3.08 6.34 -6.69
N HIS A 48 3.13 6.14 -8.00
CA HIS A 48 4.29 6.50 -8.80
C HIS A 48 4.56 8.01 -8.74
N GLU A 49 3.53 8.85 -8.88
CA GLU A 49 3.68 10.30 -8.80
C GLU A 49 4.12 10.79 -7.42
N ARG A 50 3.60 10.19 -6.35
CA ARG A 50 3.95 10.56 -4.97
C ARG A 50 5.34 10.10 -4.55
N TYR A 51 5.72 8.86 -4.90
CA TYR A 51 6.86 8.18 -4.28
C TYR A 51 8.00 7.83 -5.24
N ALA A 52 7.71 7.66 -6.54
CA ALA A 52 8.69 7.21 -7.53
C ALA A 52 9.05 8.29 -8.57
N LYS A 53 8.46 9.48 -8.47
CA LYS A 53 8.79 10.60 -9.35
C LYS A 53 10.16 11.15 -8.98
N ASN A 54 11.03 11.24 -9.98
CA ASN A 54 12.34 11.86 -9.83
C ASN A 54 12.17 13.38 -9.71
N ASN A 55 11.84 13.87 -8.52
CA ASN A 55 11.69 15.30 -8.21
C ASN A 55 13.06 16.02 -8.11
N GLY A 56 14.07 15.59 -8.88
CA GLY A 56 15.34 16.31 -8.96
C GLY A 56 16.08 16.46 -7.63
N LYS A 57 15.86 15.58 -6.64
CA LYS A 57 16.65 15.55 -5.40
C LYS A 57 18.03 14.92 -5.64
N SER A 58 18.81 15.55 -6.52
CA SER A 58 20.23 15.72 -6.21
C SER A 58 20.29 16.73 -5.07
N ALA A 59 20.46 16.24 -3.84
CA ALA A 59 20.88 16.98 -2.64
C ALA A 59 20.20 18.34 -2.36
N ALA A 60 19.45 18.37 -1.24
CA ALA A 60 18.82 19.52 -0.59
C ALA A 60 17.31 19.67 -0.85
N GLU A 61 16.63 20.16 0.17
CA GLU A 61 15.20 20.46 0.25
C GLU A 61 14.34 19.25 0.66
N GLU A 62 14.50 18.92 1.95
CA GLU A 62 13.37 18.83 2.86
C GLU A 62 12.37 19.94 2.50
N ASP A 63 11.22 19.55 1.97
CA ASP A 63 10.07 20.45 1.92
C ASP A 63 8.97 19.77 2.73
N GLU A 64 8.53 20.52 3.72
CA GLU A 64 7.56 20.20 4.74
C GLU A 64 6.16 20.06 4.13
N SER A 65 5.23 19.56 4.94
CA SER A 65 3.77 19.66 4.78
C SER A 65 3.09 18.46 4.11
N ASP A 66 2.73 17.48 4.94
CA ASP A 66 1.31 17.25 5.28
C ASP A 66 1.26 16.31 6.50
N GLU A 67 1.54 16.87 7.68
CA GLU A 67 1.13 16.24 8.94
C GLU A 67 -0.37 16.45 9.08
N GLU A 68 -1.16 15.49 8.59
CA GLU A 68 -2.56 15.41 8.97
C GLU A 68 -2.65 15.13 10.47
N ASP A 69 -3.17 16.14 11.17
CA ASP A 69 -3.59 16.17 12.56
C ASP A 69 -4.46 14.94 12.91
N ILE A 70 -3.83 13.86 13.40
CA ILE A 70 -4.56 12.75 14.03
C ILE A 70 -4.89 13.20 15.47
N SER A 71 -5.85 14.11 15.56
CA SER A 71 -6.47 14.56 16.78
C SER A 71 -7.40 13.48 17.33
N ASP A 72 -6.90 12.84 18.39
CA ASP A 72 -7.58 12.34 19.58
C ASP A 72 -8.98 11.72 19.43
N GLY A 73 -8.99 10.38 19.28
CA GLY A 73 -10.15 9.53 19.53
C GLY A 73 -9.96 8.67 20.78
N ASN A 74 -9.72 9.30 21.93
CA ASN A 74 -10.03 8.82 23.29
C ASN A 74 -10.29 7.31 23.43
N TYR A 75 -9.26 6.55 23.82
CA TYR A 75 -9.42 5.18 24.32
C TYR A 75 -10.17 5.23 25.65
N SER A 76 -11.49 5.36 25.61
CA SER A 76 -12.34 5.14 26.77
C SER A 76 -12.35 3.64 27.04
N SER A 77 -11.39 3.20 27.84
CA SER A 77 -11.54 2.00 28.64
C SER A 77 -12.68 2.25 29.61
N ASP A 78 -13.87 1.72 29.34
CA ASP A 78 -14.83 1.43 30.40
C ASP A 78 -15.75 0.26 30.03
N ASP A 79 -16.11 -0.44 31.09
CA ASP A 79 -16.74 -1.74 31.23
C ASP A 79 -18.19 -1.73 30.70
N ASP A 80 -18.60 -2.75 29.94
CA ASP A 80 -20.02 -3.01 29.72
C ASP A 80 -20.31 -4.52 29.74
N GLU A 81 -20.97 -4.87 30.85
CA GLU A 81 -21.64 -6.10 31.22
C GLU A 81 -22.23 -6.90 30.06
N ILE A 82 -22.18 -8.23 30.18
CA ILE A 82 -22.91 -9.17 29.31
C ILE A 82 -24.33 -9.34 29.88
N PRO A 83 -25.42 -8.84 29.24
CA PRO A 83 -26.78 -9.13 29.68
C PRO A 83 -27.47 -10.00 28.63
N GLY A 84 -27.58 -11.29 28.91
CA GLY A 84 -28.15 -12.27 27.99
C GLY A 84 -28.76 -13.47 28.71
N HIS A 85 -29.75 -13.18 29.53
CA HIS A 85 -30.70 -14.11 30.12
C HIS A 85 -31.16 -15.22 29.15
N ALA A 86 -31.15 -16.47 29.62
CA ALA A 86 -32.07 -17.50 29.19
C ALA A 86 -32.48 -18.32 30.43
N ASP A 87 -33.61 -17.94 31.05
CA ASP A 87 -34.45 -18.93 31.74
C ASP A 87 -35.40 -19.50 30.69
N LEU A 88 -35.24 -20.79 30.41
CA LEU A 88 -36.29 -21.81 30.21
C LEU A 88 -35.66 -23.16 29.89
#